data_AF-A0A8I0JEB6-F1
#
_entry.id   AF-A0A8I0JEB6-F1
#
_cell.length_a   1.000
_cell.length_b   1.000
_cell.length_c   1.000
_cell.angle_alpha   90.00
_cell.angle_beta   90.00
_cell.angle_gamma   90.00
#
_symmetry.space_group_name_H-M   'P 1'
#
loop_
_entity.id
_entity.type
_entity.pdbx_description
1 polymer ?
#
loop_
_entity_poly.entity_id
_entity_poly.type
_entity_poly.pdbx_seq_one_letter_code
_entity_poly.pdbx_strand_id
1 'polypeptide(L)' 'MADLNLAYEVQESAETWIFRFPAGDETAIWRGPFPDRAAADTAARKFIESYLAHHAAEVLGLK' A
#
# COMPACT_ATOMS: atom_id res chain seq x y z
N MET A 1 -12.02 10.47 14.66
CA MET A 1 -10.56 10.48 14.40
C MET A 1 -10.32 9.34 13.44
N ALA A 2 -9.96 9.64 12.19
CA ALA A 2 -9.59 8.60 11.24
C ALA A 2 -8.24 8.06 11.73
N ASP A 3 -8.26 6.87 12.32
CA ASP A 3 -7.05 6.11 12.55
C ASP A 3 -6.53 5.79 11.14
N LEU A 4 -5.61 6.61 10.64
CA LEU A 4 -4.81 6.27 9.46
C LEU A 4 -3.96 5.09 9.90
N ASN A 5 -4.58 3.90 9.91
CA ASN A 5 -3.89 2.67 10.19
C ASN A 5 -3.01 2.39 8.97
N LEU A 6 -1.83 3.00 9.02
CA LEU A 6 -0.74 2.91 8.05
C LEU A 6 -0.14 1.50 7.96
N ALA A 7 -0.68 0.56 8.74
CA ALA A 7 -0.39 -0.85 8.60
C ALA A 7 -0.74 -1.30 7.19
N TYR A 8 0.16 -2.05 6.58
CA TYR A 8 -0.04 -2.71 5.31
C TYR A 8 0.27 -4.18 5.48
N GLU A 9 -0.44 -5.03 4.74
CA GLU A 9 -0.20 -6.47 4.73
C GLU A 9 0.46 -6.88 3.42
N VAL A 10 1.52 -7.68 3.53
CA VAL A 10 2.18 -8.33 2.40
C VAL A 10 2.07 -9.83 2.63
N GLN A 11 1.35 -10.50 1.75
CA GLN A 11 1.15 -11.94 1.78
C GLN A 11 1.75 -12.57 0.51
N GLU A 12 2.55 -13.61 0.70
CA GLU A 12 3.03 -14.43 -0.42
C GLU A 12 1.91 -15.33 -0.91
N SER A 13 1.66 -15.34 -2.22
CA SER A 13 0.72 -16.23 -2.88
C SER A 13 1.48 -17.02 -3.94
N ALA A 14 1.00 -18.21 -4.31
CA ALA A 14 1.75 -19.24 -5.05
C ALA A 14 2.57 -18.77 -6.28
N GLU A 15 2.15 -17.68 -6.94
CA GLU A 15 2.84 -17.11 -8.11
C GLU A 15 3.04 -15.57 -8.02
N THR A 16 2.54 -14.91 -6.97
CA THR A 16 2.53 -13.45 -6.86
C THR A 16 2.54 -12.98 -5.41
N TRP A 17 2.92 -11.73 -5.16
CA TRP A 17 2.72 -11.12 -3.84
C TRP A 17 1.42 -10.34 -3.83
N ILE A 18 0.66 -10.53 -2.76
CA ILE A 18 -0.57 -9.81 -2.46
C ILE A 18 -0.23 -8.72 -1.46
N PHE A 19 -0.54 -7.49 -1.81
CA PHE A 19 -0.40 -6.31 -0.97
C PHE A 19 -1.79 -5.78 -0.61
N ARG A 20 -1.99 -5.36 0.64
CA ARG A 20 -3.20 -4.69 1.10
C ARG A 20 -2.86 -3.42 1.84
N PHE A 21 -3.49 -2.33 1.44
CA PHE A 21 -3.36 -1.06 2.15
C PHE A 21 -4.63 -0.20 2.06
N PRO A 22 -5.19 0.24 3.20
CA PRO A 22 -4.77 -0.08 4.57
C PRO A 22 -4.99 -1.57 4.94
N ALA A 23 -4.24 -2.06 5.93
CA ALA A 23 -4.37 -3.44 6.41
C ALA A 23 -5.80 -3.74 6.85
N GLY A 24 -6.33 -4.90 6.46
CA GLY A 24 -7.73 -5.26 6.68
C GLY A 24 -8.75 -4.65 5.70
N ASP A 25 -8.33 -3.81 4.75
CA ASP A 25 -9.21 -3.35 3.67
C ASP A 25 -9.19 -4.35 2.51
N GLU A 26 -10.28 -5.10 2.34
CA GLU A 26 -10.44 -6.11 1.30
C GLU A 26 -10.66 -5.51 -0.10
N THR A 27 -10.92 -4.21 -0.20
CA THR A 27 -11.16 -3.51 -1.47
C THR A 27 -9.88 -2.95 -2.08
N ALA A 28 -8.84 -2.73 -1.27
CA ALA A 28 -7.56 -2.18 -1.69
C ALA A 28 -6.46 -3.25 -1.82
N ILE A 29 -6.76 -4.32 -2.58
CA ILE A 29 -5.83 -5.42 -2.85
C ILE A 29 -5.03 -5.13 -4.13
N TRP A 30 -3.71 -5.02 -4.01
CA TRP A 30 -2.78 -5.02 -5.14
C TRP A 30 -2.08 -6.36 -5.26
N ARG A 31 -1.81 -6.77 -6.50
CA ARG A 31 -1.10 -8.00 -6.81
C ARG A 31 0.01 -7.71 -7.80
N GLY A 32 1.21 -8.16 -7.51
CA GLY A 32 2.36 -7.94 -8.39
C GLY A 32 3.33 -9.11 -8.41
N PRO A 33 3.99 -9.35 -9.56
CA PRO A 33 5.11 -10.26 -9.64
C PRO A 33 6.34 -9.58 -9.00
N PHE A 34 6.64 -9.94 -7.76
CA PHE A 34 7.86 -9.50 -7.09
C PHE A 34 8.78 -10.71 -6.88
N PRO A 35 10.10 -10.56 -7.12
CA PRO A 35 11.05 -11.66 -6.99
C PRO A 35 11.23 -12.09 -5.53
N ASP A 36 11.08 -11.17 -4.58
CA ASP A 36 11.31 -11.40 -3.16
C ASP A 36 10.49 -10.44 -2.28
N ARG A 37 10.33 -10.83 -1.01
CA ARG A 37 9.57 -10.06 -0.01
C ARG A 37 10.06 -8.61 0.13
N ALA A 38 11.37 -8.40 0.04
CA ALA A 38 11.98 -7.08 0.17
C ALA A 38 11.61 -6.16 -1.00
N ALA A 39 11.54 -6.69 -2.23
CA ALA A 39 11.06 -5.96 -3.39
C ALA A 39 9.57 -5.60 -3.25
N ALA A 40 8.75 -6.55 -2.77
CA ALA A 40 7.34 -6.30 -2.48
C ALA A 40 7.14 -5.23 -1.40
N ASP A 41 7.93 -5.27 -0.31
CA ASP A 41 7.89 -4.27 0.78
C ASP A 41 8.32 -2.88 0.31
N THR A 42 9.34 -2.81 -0.54
CA THR A 42 9.82 -1.54 -1.11
C THR A 42 8.77 -0.92 -2.03
N ALA A 43 8.12 -1.73 -2.86
CA ALA A 43 7.04 -1.27 -3.74
C ALA A 43 5.81 -0.83 -2.95
N ALA A 44 5.44 -1.59 -1.92
CA ALA A 44 4.40 -1.27 -0.96
C ALA A 44 4.63 0.11 -0.31
N ARG A 45 5.82 0.34 0.26
CA ARG A 45 6.17 1.63 0.88
C ARG A 45 6.07 2.79 -0.09
N LYS A 46 6.64 2.66 -1.30
CA LYS A 46 6.56 3.71 -2.32
C LYS A 46 5.12 4.03 -2.73
N PHE A 47 4.27 3.02 -2.80
CA PHE A 47 2.85 3.19 -3.10
C PHE A 47 2.15 3.95 -1.97
N ILE A 48 2.38 3.55 -0.72
CA ILE A 48 1.82 4.22 0.47
C ILE A 48 2.29 5.67 0.54
N GLU A 49 3.58 5.93 0.34
CA GLU A 49 4.15 7.28 0.32
C GLU A 49 3.52 8.13 -0.78
N SER A 50 3.33 7.58 -1.98
CA SER A 50 2.69 8.29 -3.09
C SER A 50 1.20 8.54 -2.83
N TYR A 51 0.50 7.56 -2.26
CA TYR A 51 -0.89 7.69 -1.84
C TYR A 51 -1.03 8.77 -0.77
N LEU A 52 -0.18 8.76 0.26
CA LEU A 52 -0.16 9.81 1.28
C LEU A 52 0.20 11.17 0.72
N ALA A 53 1.17 11.26 -0.18
CA ALA A 53 1.52 12.53 -0.82
C ALA A 53 0.35 13.07 -1.65
N HIS A 54 -0.35 12.21 -2.38
CA HIS A 54 -1.54 12.58 -3.14
C HIS A 54 -2.69 13.01 -2.22
N HIS A 55 -3.03 12.18 -1.23
CA HIS A 55 -4.07 12.48 -0.26
C HIS A 55 -3.74 13.73 0.57
N ALA A 56 -2.48 13.92 0.96
CA ALA A 56 -2.04 15.11 1.67
C ALA A 56 -2.14 16.34 0.78
N ALA A 57 -1.78 16.26 -0.51
CA ALA A 57 -1.96 17.36 -1.45
C ALA A 57 -3.44 17.72 -1.64
N GLU A 58 -4.32 16.72 -1.78
CA GLU A 58 -5.77 16.91 -1.87
C GLU A 58 -6.35 17.51 -0.59
N VAL A 59 -5.96 17.02 0.59
CA VAL A 59 -6.43 17.52 1.90
C VAL A 59 -5.87 18.91 2.22
N LEU A 60 -4.63 19.20 1.82
CA LEU A 60 -4.01 20.52 1.98
C LEU A 60 -4.49 21.53 0.92
N GLY A 61 -5.32 21.10 -0.04
CA GLY A 61 -5.88 21.98 -1.07
C GLY A 61 -4.84 22.58 -2.00
N LEU A 62 -3.66 21.94 -2.13
CA LEU A 62 -2.61 22.34 -3.07
C LEU A 62 -3.00 21.87 -4.47
N LYS A 63 -3.94 22.58 -5.08
CA LYS A 63 -4.33 22.42 -6.50
C LYS A 63 -3.73 23.52 -7.35
#